data_AF-A0A1G0G5U0-F1
#
_entry.id   AF-A0A1G0G5U0-F1
#
_cell.length_a   1.000
_cell.length_b   1.000
_cell.length_c   1.000
_cell.angle_alpha   90.00
_cell.angle_beta   90.00
_cell.angle_gamma   90.00
#
_symmetry.space_group_name_H-M   'P 1'
#
loop_
_entity.id
_entity.type
_entity.pdbx_description
1 polymer ?
#
loop_
_entity_poly.entity_id
_entity_poly.type
_entity_poly.pdbx_seq_one_letter_code
_entity_poly.pdbx_strand_id
1 'polypeptide(L)'
;MVSHMKTTVQIPDSLFKEARNVARQKHTTMKALIETGLRRVISEHSQRERFKLRKATFKGKGLQPHLAGVSWDQLRDISYEGRGG
;
A
#
# COMPACT_ATOMS: atom_id res chain seq x y z
N MET A 1 14.43 16.20 25.30
CA MET A 1 13.86 16.19 23.92
C MET A 1 12.35 16.29 24.09
N VAL A 2 11.69 17.32 23.55
CA VAL A 2 10.25 17.53 23.79
C VAL A 2 9.47 16.41 23.07
N SER A 3 8.71 15.61 23.81
CA SER A 3 8.01 14.43 23.26
C SER A 3 6.73 14.76 22.49
N HIS A 4 6.21 15.99 22.59
CA HIS A 4 4.97 16.41 21.94
C HIS A 4 5.01 17.89 21.51
N MET A 5 4.45 18.17 20.33
CA MET A 5 4.29 19.53 19.80
C MET A 5 2.82 19.96 19.84
N LYS A 6 2.58 21.24 20.13
CA LYS A 6 1.26 21.85 19.98
C LYS A 6 1.14 22.37 18.55
N THR A 7 0.14 21.87 17.83
CA THR A 7 -0.13 22.27 16.44
C THR A 7 -1.46 22.99 16.37
N THR A 8 -1.48 24.13 15.67
CA THR A 8 -2.71 24.84 15.31
C THR A 8 -3.08 24.46 13.89
N VAL A 9 -4.31 23.98 13.68
CA VAL A 9 -4.83 23.62 12.36
C VAL A 9 -6.06 24.46 12.04
N GLN A 10 -6.17 24.92 10.80
CA GLN A 10 -7.37 25.63 10.33
C GLN A 10 -8.35 24.61 9.75
N ILE A 11 -9.59 24.63 10.24
CA ILE A 11 -10.68 23.78 9.73
C ILE A 11 -11.97 24.60 9.62
N PRO A 12 -12.90 24.24 8.71
CA PRO A 12 -14.19 24.91 8.61
C PRO A 12 -15.01 24.80 9.90
N ASP A 13 -15.77 25.84 10.23
CA ASP A 13 -16.61 25.89 11.44
C ASP A 13 -17.65 24.77 11.49
N SER A 14 -18.20 24.37 10.34
CA SER A 14 -19.14 23.26 10.22
C SER A 14 -18.51 21.95 10.71
N LEU A 15 -17.28 21.66 10.25
CA LEU A 15 -16.54 20.47 10.63
C LEU A 15 -16.12 20.51 12.11
N PHE A 16 -15.72 21.68 12.62
CA PHE A 16 -15.39 21.83 14.03
C PHE A 16 -16.58 21.51 14.96
N LYS A 17 -17.78 21.98 14.60
CA LYS A 17 -19.02 21.70 15.35
C LYS A 17 -19.35 20.21 15.33
N GLU A 18 -19.25 19.57 14.17
CA GLU A 18 -19.48 18.14 14.02
C GLU A 18 -18.48 17.32 14.85
N ALA A 19 -17.19 17.60 14.73
CA ALA A 19 -16.14 16.91 15.49
C ALA A 19 -16.33 17.08 17.01
N ARG A 20 -16.77 18.25 17.47
CA ARG A 20 -17.08 18.50 18.89
C ARG A 20 -18.28 17.66 19.36
N ASN A 21 -19.32 17.55 18.54
CA ASN A 21 -20.48 16.71 18.86
C ASN A 21 -20.10 15.23 18.97
N VAL A 22 -19.29 14.73 18.03
CA VAL A 22 -18.78 13.36 18.05
C VAL A 22 -17.91 13.12 19.28
N ALA A 23 -17.02 14.05 19.62
CA ALA A 23 -16.18 13.93 20.80
C ALA A 23 -17.02 13.83 22.08
N ARG A 24 -18.06 14.65 22.21
CA ARG A 24 -19.00 14.62 23.34
C ARG A 24 -19.77 13.30 23.41
N GLN A 25 -20.33 12.84 22.29
CA GLN A 25 -21.10 11.59 22.23
C GLN A 25 -20.25 10.37 22.58
N LYS A 26 -18.97 10.36 22.17
CA LYS A 26 -18.03 9.28 22.44
C LYS A 26 -17.23 9.45 23.73
N HIS A 27 -17.60 10.42 24.59
CA HIS A 27 -16.89 10.72 25.84
C HIS A 27 -15.37 10.86 25.67
N THR A 28 -14.94 11.52 24.58
CA THR A 28 -13.53 11.73 24.25
C THR A 28 -13.22 13.21 24.06
N THR A 29 -11.96 13.54 23.82
CA THR A 29 -11.52 14.92 23.60
C THR A 29 -11.32 15.23 22.11
N MET A 30 -11.41 16.50 21.74
CA MET A 30 -11.08 16.96 20.37
C MET A 30 -9.66 16.52 19.98
N LYS A 31 -8.70 16.62 20.91
CA LYS A 31 -7.32 16.19 20.70
C LYS A 31 -7.24 14.70 20.35
N ALA A 32 -7.86 13.84 21.18
CA ALA A 32 -7.85 12.39 20.96
C ALA A 32 -8.55 12.01 19.64
N LEU A 33 -9.63 12.71 19.27
CA LEU A 33 -10.32 12.49 18.00
C LEU A 33 -9.41 12.82 16.81
N ILE A 34 -8.73 13.98 16.85
CA ILE A 34 -7.79 14.41 15.81
C ILE A 34 -6.60 13.45 15.71
N GLU A 35 -5.98 13.06 16.83
CA GLU A 35 -4.87 12.12 16.85
C GLU A 35 -5.25 10.75 16.27
N THR A 36 -6.45 10.25 16.63
CA THR A 36 -6.97 8.98 16.10
C THR A 36 -7.18 9.06 14.58
N GLY A 37 -7.79 10.15 14.10
CA GLY A 37 -7.99 10.39 12.67
C GLY A 37 -6.67 10.45 11.90
N LEU A 38 -5.70 11.23 12.40
CA LEU A 38 -4.36 11.33 11.80
C LEU A 38 -3.66 9.97 11.74
N ARG A 39 -3.67 9.21 12.84
CA ARG A 39 -3.05 7.87 12.87
C ARG A 39 -3.68 6.93 11.85
N ARG A 40 -5.00 6.97 11.71
CA ARG A 40 -5.73 6.15 10.73
C ARG A 40 -5.32 6.51 9.30
N VAL A 41 -5.34 7.79 8.94
CA VAL A 41 -4.97 8.24 7.59
C VAL A 41 -3.53 7.88 7.26
N ILE A 42 -2.60 8.05 8.21
CA ILE A 42 -1.19 7.65 8.03
C ILE A 42 -1.08 6.14 7.81
N SER A 43 -1.79 5.33 8.60
CA SER A 43 -1.81 3.87 8.46
C SER A 43 -2.33 3.43 7.10
N GLU A 44 -3.43 4.03 6.63
CA GLU A 44 -4.02 3.75 5.31
C GLU A 44 -3.04 4.07 4.16
N HIS A 45 -2.22 5.12 4.31
CA HIS A 45 -1.20 5.47 3.32
C HIS A 45 0.06 4.60 3.43
N SER A 46 0.43 4.20 4.64
CA SER A 46 1.59 3.33 4.91
C SER A 46 1.35 1.89 4.41
N GLN A 47 0.12 1.39 4.55
CA GLN A 47 -0.26 0.03 4.13
C GLN A 47 -0.35 -0.15 2.61
N ARG A 48 -0.29 0.94 1.82
CA ARG A 48 -0.04 0.83 0.38
C ARG A 48 1.45 0.52 0.17
N GLU A 49 1.90 -0.65 0.61
CA GLU A 49 3.19 -1.17 0.17
C GLU A 49 3.14 -1.23 -1.35
N ARG A 50 4.16 -0.66 -2.00
CA ARG A 50 4.34 -0.84 -3.45
C ARG A 50 4.31 -2.34 -3.72
N PHE A 51 3.51 -2.77 -4.69
CA PHE A 51 3.47 -4.16 -5.11
C PHE A 51 4.90 -4.66 -5.34
N LYS A 52 5.33 -5.59 -4.49
CA LYS A 52 6.62 -6.26 -4.64
C LYS A 52 6.32 -7.66 -5.16
N LEU A 53 6.57 -7.88 -6.45
CA LEU A 53 6.47 -9.22 -7.02
C LEU A 53 7.43 -10.14 -6.25
N ARG A 54 6.90 -11.18 -5.61
CA ARG A 54 7.72 -12.21 -4.97
C ARG A 54 8.70 -12.74 -6.00
N LYS A 55 9.98 -12.90 -5.63
CA LYS A 55 11.00 -13.51 -6.49
C LYS A 55 10.51 -14.89 -6.93
N ALA A 56 10.03 -14.98 -8.17
CA ALA A 56 9.53 -16.20 -8.80
C ALA A 56 10.59 -16.74 -9.76
N THR A 57 11.80 -16.96 -9.25
CA THR A 57 12.87 -17.57 -10.03
C THR A 57 12.80 -19.08 -9.91
N PHE A 58 12.73 -19.76 -11.04
CA PHE A 58 13.01 -21.20 -11.09
C PHE A 58 14.53 -21.43 -11.01
N LYS A 59 14.95 -22.58 -10.50
CA LYS A 59 16.38 -22.94 -10.41
C LYS A 59 17.01 -22.85 -11.81
N GLY A 60 18.03 -22.00 -11.99
CA GLY A 60 18.70 -21.79 -13.29
C GLY A 60 19.45 -20.46 -13.39
N LYS A 61 20.09 -20.22 -14.54
CA LYS A 61 20.83 -18.97 -14.85
C LYS A 61 19.99 -18.00 -15.73
N GLY A 62 18.66 -18.06 -15.64
CA GLY A 62 17.76 -17.25 -16.46
C GLY A 62 17.54 -17.82 -17.85
N LEU A 63 17.29 -16.94 -18.83
CA LEU A 63 17.03 -17.30 -20.23
C LEU A 63 18.23 -18.06 -20.81
N GLN A 64 17.97 -19.20 -21.44
CA GLN A 64 19.01 -19.96 -22.14
C GLN A 64 19.48 -19.16 -23.38
N PRO A 65 20.79 -19.06 -23.66
CA PRO A 65 21.29 -18.23 -24.76
C PRO A 65 20.69 -18.53 -26.13
N HIS A 66 20.37 -19.79 -26.42
CA HIS A 66 19.75 -20.22 -27.67
C HIS A 66 18.28 -19.78 -27.83
N LEU A 67 17.66 -19.29 -26.76
CA LEU A 67 16.31 -18.75 -26.76
C LEU A 67 16.30 -17.22 -26.85
N ALA A 68 17.46 -16.57 -26.88
CA ALA A 68 17.55 -15.12 -27.05
C ALA A 68 17.15 -14.72 -28.48
N GLY A 69 16.12 -13.87 -28.60
CA GLY A 69 15.63 -13.39 -29.90
C GLY A 69 14.63 -14.30 -30.61
N VAL A 70 14.25 -15.42 -29.99
CA VAL A 70 13.20 -16.32 -30.49
C VAL A 70 11.83 -15.66 -30.34
N SER A 71 10.94 -15.87 -31.32
CA SER A 71 9.58 -15.35 -31.26
C SER A 71 8.75 -16.01 -30.14
N TRP A 72 7.69 -15.34 -29.71
CA TRP A 72 6.81 -15.87 -28.65
C TRP A 72 6.17 -17.22 -29.03
N ASP A 73 5.82 -17.40 -30.30
CA ASP A 73 5.18 -18.63 -30.76
C ASP A 73 6.14 -19.82 -30.69
N GLN A 74 7.38 -19.64 -31.17
CA GLN A 74 8.42 -20.65 -31.05
C GLN A 74 8.77 -20.99 -29.59
N LEU A 75 8.82 -19.99 -28.70
CA LEU A 75 9.04 -20.22 -27.26
C LEU A 75 7.91 -21.05 -26.63
N ARG A 76 6.67 -20.82 -27.08
CA ARG A 76 5.50 -21.57 -26.61
C ARG A 76 5.58 -23.03 -27.07
N ASP A 77 5.87 -23.26 -28.34
CA ASP A 77 6.01 -24.61 -28.89
C ASP A 77 7.07 -25.43 -28.14
N ILE A 78 8.24 -24.85 -27.89
CA ILE A 78 9.33 -25.48 -27.10
C ILE A 78 8.88 -25.80 -25.66
N SER A 79 8.05 -24.94 -25.06
CA SER A 79 7.61 -25.14 -23.67
C SER A 79 6.60 -26.30 -23.52
N TYR A 80 5.81 -26.56 -24.56
CA TYR A 80 4.81 -27.63 -24.61
C TYR A 80 5.29 -28.90 -25.34
N GLU A 81 6.52 -28.90 -25.85
CA GLU A 81 7.12 -30.07 -26.49
C GLU A 81 7.09 -31.28 -25.54
N GLY A 82 6.58 -32.41 -26.04
CA GLY A 82 6.44 -33.65 -25.28
C GLY A 82 5.35 -33.66 -24.20
N ARG A 83 4.49 -32.63 -24.12
CA ARG A 83 3.37 -32.56 -23.15
C ARG A 83 1.98 -32.67 -23.78
N GLY A 84 1.90 -33.00 -25.06
CA GLY A 84 0.66 -33.06 -25.84
C GLY A 84 0.17 -31.65 -26.15
N GLY A 85 0.34 -31.23 -27.41
CA GLY A 85 -0.10 -29.92 -27.92
C GLY A 85 -1.61 -29.82 -28.05
#